data_AF-A0A4Q3RKH5-F1
#
_entry.id   AF-A0A4Q3RKH5-F1
#
_cell.length_a   1.000
_cell.length_b   1.000
_cell.length_c   1.000
_cell.angle_alpha   90.00
_cell.angle_beta   90.00
_cell.angle_gamma   90.00
#
_symmetry.space_group_name_H-M   'P 1'
#
loop_
_entity.id
_entity.type
_entity.pdbx_description
1 polymer ?
#
loop_
_entity_poly.entity_id
_entity_poly.type
_entity_poly.pdbx_seq_one_letter_code
_entity_poly.pdbx_strand_id
1 'polypeptide(L)'
;MQRRKFLQSLAWLTGGLFITRCTPAKALNISGNTVQGTVSANGKGLKDVIVSDGYSVVATDKKGRYSLVPHPDAIALFVSTPSGYAFLQERSIARHYRLMQNVDISKENNFELQPLDRDDNEHQFIIWA
;
A
#
# COMPACT_ATOMS: atom_id res chain seq x y z
N MET A 1 -21.01 -40.94 -23.45
CA MET A 1 -20.47 -40.01 -22.44
C MET A 1 -21.53 -38.97 -22.07
N GLN A 2 -21.88 -38.85 -20.78
CA GLN A 2 -22.96 -37.96 -20.31
C GLN A 2 -22.46 -36.52 -20.12
N ARG A 3 -22.67 -35.66 -21.13
CA ARG A 3 -22.27 -34.24 -21.15
C ARG A 3 -22.71 -33.45 -19.90
N ARG A 4 -23.83 -33.82 -19.28
CA ARG A 4 -24.31 -33.21 -18.03
C ARG A 4 -23.40 -33.49 -16.83
N LYS A 5 -22.89 -34.72 -16.68
CA LYS A 5 -21.93 -35.07 -15.61
C LYS A 5 -20.56 -34.44 -15.84
N PHE A 6 -20.17 -34.25 -17.09
CA PHE A 6 -18.93 -33.54 -17.45
C PHE A 6 -18.99 -32.05 -17.06
N LEU A 7 -20.09 -31.34 -17.35
CA LEU A 7 -20.23 -29.93 -16.93
C LEU A 7 -20.36 -29.77 -15.40
N GLN A 8 -21.06 -30.70 -14.74
CA GLN A 8 -21.15 -30.71 -13.27
C GLN A 8 -19.79 -30.95 -12.59
N SER A 9 -18.94 -31.81 -13.16
CA SER A 9 -17.57 -32.03 -12.65
C SER A 9 -16.61 -30.90 -13.00
N LEU A 10 -16.81 -30.22 -14.13
CA LEU A 10 -16.02 -29.05 -14.51
C LEU A 10 -16.27 -27.85 -13.57
N ALA A 11 -17.50 -27.67 -13.07
CA ALA A 11 -17.83 -26.61 -12.11
C ALA A 11 -17.05 -26.70 -10.77
N TRP A 12 -16.72 -27.92 -10.33
CA TRP A 12 -15.86 -28.14 -9.15
C TRP A 12 -14.37 -27.89 -9.43
N LEU A 13 -13.93 -28.09 -10.68
CA LEU A 13 -12.55 -27.81 -11.10
C LEU A 13 -12.30 -26.32 -11.39
N THR A 14 -13.34 -25.55 -11.75
CA THR A 14 -13.26 -24.09 -11.95
C THR A 14 -13.46 -23.27 -10.68
N GLY A 15 -13.71 -23.92 -9.53
CA GLY A 15 -13.92 -23.26 -8.22
C GLY A 15 -12.67 -22.60 -7.62
N GLY A 16 -11.55 -22.58 -8.33
CA GLY A 16 -10.28 -22.01 -7.92
C GLY A 16 -10.01 -20.61 -8.49
N LEU A 17 -10.96 -19.69 -8.43
CA LEU A 17 -10.64 -18.27 -8.64
C LEU A 17 -10.32 -17.66 -7.26
N PHE A 18 -9.08 -17.83 -6.80
CA PHE A 18 -8.55 -17.04 -5.68
C PHE A 18 -8.31 -15.60 -6.16
N ILE A 19 -9.39 -14.85 -6.39
CA ILE A 19 -9.29 -13.41 -6.57
C ILE A 19 -8.93 -12.84 -5.20
N THR A 20 -7.67 -12.48 -4.98
CA THR A 20 -7.31 -11.59 -3.88
C THR A 20 -8.00 -10.26 -4.16
N ARG A 21 -9.22 -10.09 -3.64
CA ARG A 21 -10.03 -8.90 -3.90
C ARG A 21 -9.39 -7.71 -3.20
N CYS A 22 -8.73 -6.85 -3.96
CA CYS A 22 -8.50 -5.47 -3.55
C CYS A 22 -9.86 -4.82 -3.32
N THR A 23 -10.25 -4.64 -2.06
CA THR A 23 -11.56 -4.12 -1.68
C THR A 23 -11.47 -2.60 -1.51
N PRO A 24 -12.32 -1.80 -2.20
CA PRO A 24 -12.24 -0.35 -2.13
C PRO A 24 -12.68 0.16 -0.75
N ALA A 25 -12.18 1.34 -0.36
CA ALA A 25 -12.42 1.97 0.94
C ALA A 25 -13.91 2.11 1.26
N LYS A 26 -14.76 2.38 0.26
CA LYS A 26 -16.23 2.45 0.45
C LYS A 26 -16.83 1.13 0.91
N ALA A 27 -16.40 0.01 0.32
CA ALA A 27 -16.93 -1.31 0.68
C ALA A 27 -16.50 -1.75 2.09
N LEU A 28 -15.45 -1.12 2.64
CA LEU A 28 -14.96 -1.32 4.00
C LEU A 28 -15.47 -0.26 4.99
N ASN A 29 -16.34 0.66 4.55
CA ASN A 29 -16.81 1.82 5.33
C ASN A 29 -15.67 2.72 5.85
N ILE A 30 -14.56 2.80 5.12
CA ILE A 30 -13.41 3.64 5.45
C ILE A 30 -13.53 5.02 4.80
N SER A 31 -14.16 5.14 3.63
CA SER A 31 -14.11 6.32 2.74
C SER A 31 -14.89 7.57 3.17
N GLY A 32 -15.13 7.73 4.46
CA GLY A 32 -15.67 8.94 5.09
C GLY A 32 -15.06 9.18 6.47
N ASN A 33 -14.12 8.35 6.86
CA ASN A 33 -13.40 8.42 8.12
C ASN A 33 -11.95 8.86 7.84
N THR A 34 -11.38 9.57 8.80
CA THR A 34 -10.00 10.01 8.71
C THR A 34 -9.06 8.87 9.06
N VAL A 35 -8.20 8.50 8.12
CA VAL A 35 -7.08 7.58 8.37
C VAL A 35 -5.86 8.40 8.80
N GLN A 36 -5.23 7.98 9.88
CA GLN A 36 -4.08 8.64 10.46
C GLN A 36 -2.92 7.67 10.62
N GLY A 37 -1.72 8.23 10.66
CA GLY A 37 -0.50 7.48 10.91
C GLY A 37 0.70 8.41 10.96
N THR A 38 1.86 7.80 11.17
CA THR A 38 3.16 8.44 11.22
C THR A 38 4.08 7.77 10.22
N VAL A 39 4.85 8.58 9.50
CA VAL A 39 6.02 8.12 8.75
C VAL A 39 7.26 8.45 9.56
N SER A 40 8.03 7.42 9.91
CA SER A 40 9.22 7.54 10.74
C SER A 40 10.38 6.73 10.19
N ALA A 41 11.58 7.03 10.68
CA ALA A 41 12.74 6.19 10.51
C ALA A 41 13.56 6.18 11.80
N ASN A 42 13.94 5.00 12.27
CA ASN A 42 14.65 4.78 13.53
C ASN A 42 13.96 5.50 14.71
N GLY A 43 12.63 5.47 14.74
CA GLY A 43 11.82 6.12 15.78
C GLY A 43 11.71 7.64 15.68
N LYS A 44 12.27 8.28 14.65
CA LYS A 44 12.14 9.73 14.39
C LYS A 44 11.15 9.98 13.27
N GLY A 45 10.15 10.83 13.53
CA GLY A 45 9.18 11.25 12.51
C GLY A 45 9.82 12.05 11.37
N LEU A 46 9.36 11.79 10.14
CA LEU A 46 9.89 12.38 8.92
C LEU A 46 8.94 13.41 8.33
N LYS A 47 9.41 14.65 8.18
CA LYS A 47 8.64 15.78 7.64
C LYS A 47 8.56 15.72 6.11
N ASP A 48 7.44 16.21 5.56
CA ASP A 48 7.20 16.42 4.13
C ASP A 48 7.28 15.12 3.29
N VAL A 49 7.08 13.96 3.92
CA VAL A 49 6.92 12.69 3.21
C VAL A 49 5.50 12.60 2.68
N ILE A 50 5.35 12.17 1.43
CA ILE A 50 4.07 12.11 0.76
C ILE A 50 3.36 10.81 1.08
N VAL A 51 2.08 10.92 1.46
CA VAL A 51 1.15 9.81 1.62
C VAL A 51 -0.04 10.03 0.68
N SER A 52 -0.42 8.99 -0.05
CA SER A 52 -1.51 9.06 -1.04
C SER A 52 -2.39 7.83 -0.96
N ASP A 53 -3.64 7.94 -1.36
CA ASP A 53 -4.55 6.81 -1.55
C ASP A 53 -4.79 6.48 -3.05
N GLY A 54 -4.01 7.10 -3.94
CA GLY A 54 -4.16 7.03 -5.39
C GLY A 54 -5.07 8.10 -5.99
N TYR A 55 -5.79 8.87 -5.17
CA TYR A 55 -6.69 9.95 -5.61
C TYR A 55 -6.38 11.28 -4.93
N SER A 56 -6.06 11.23 -3.65
CA SER A 56 -5.70 12.34 -2.77
C SER A 56 -4.26 12.19 -2.30
N VAL A 57 -3.66 13.31 -1.93
CA VAL A 57 -2.24 13.39 -1.52
C VAL A 57 -2.12 14.32 -0.32
N VAL A 58 -1.36 13.90 0.70
CA VAL A 58 -1.01 14.71 1.86
C VAL A 58 0.49 14.59 2.17
N ALA A 59 1.06 15.62 2.79
CA ALA A 59 2.43 15.61 3.27
C ALA A 59 2.46 15.47 4.80
N THR A 60 3.44 14.75 5.34
CA THR A 60 3.61 14.60 6.78
C THR A 60 4.08 15.89 7.45
N ASP A 61 3.65 16.10 8.69
CA ASP A 61 4.06 17.26 9.50
C ASP A 61 5.49 17.13 10.05
N LYS A 62 5.94 18.13 10.84
CA LYS A 62 7.28 18.15 11.47
C LYS A 62 7.57 16.94 12.37
N LYS A 63 6.53 16.24 12.85
CA LYS A 63 6.62 15.04 13.69
C LYS A 63 6.35 13.76 12.90
N GLY A 64 6.26 13.84 11.57
CA GLY A 64 6.01 12.70 10.68
C GLY A 64 4.56 12.28 10.57
N ARG A 65 3.60 13.01 11.15
CA ARG A 65 2.20 12.58 11.17
C ARG A 65 1.48 13.01 9.90
N TYR A 66 0.58 12.16 9.43
CA TYR A 66 -0.34 12.46 8.34
C TYR A 66 -1.77 12.12 8.73
N SER A 67 -2.71 12.74 8.01
CA SER A 67 -4.14 12.55 8.16
C SER A 67 -4.78 12.70 6.79
N LEU A 68 -5.54 11.70 6.35
CA LEU A 68 -6.15 11.64 5.03
C LEU A 68 -7.52 10.98 5.12
N VAL A 69 -8.54 11.57 4.49
CA VAL A 69 -9.85 10.92 4.30
C VAL A 69 -9.80 10.18 2.97
N PRO A 70 -9.87 8.83 2.95
CA PRO A 70 -9.70 8.07 1.72
C PRO A 70 -10.84 8.29 0.74
N HIS A 71 -10.51 8.40 -0.54
CA HIS A 71 -11.47 8.38 -1.63
C HIS A 71 -12.27 7.06 -1.62
N PRO A 72 -13.58 7.07 -1.96
CA PRO A 72 -14.43 5.88 -2.02
C PRO A 72 -13.82 4.68 -2.75
N ASP A 73 -13.13 4.94 -3.84
CA ASP A 73 -12.54 3.94 -4.72
C ASP A 73 -11.05 3.66 -4.45
N ALA A 74 -10.49 4.23 -3.38
CA ALA A 74 -9.12 3.93 -2.95
C ALA A 74 -9.01 2.45 -2.55
N ILE A 75 -7.96 1.77 -3.01
CA ILE A 75 -7.70 0.35 -2.69
C ILE A 75 -6.47 0.17 -1.80
N ALA A 76 -5.62 1.20 -1.70
CA ALA A 76 -4.41 1.18 -0.89
C ALA A 76 -4.00 2.58 -0.46
N LEU A 77 -3.26 2.64 0.64
CA LEU A 77 -2.51 3.80 1.12
C LEU A 77 -1.05 3.60 0.73
N PHE A 78 -0.47 4.57 0.06
CA PHE A 78 0.89 4.59 -0.45
C PHE A 78 1.71 5.61 0.32
N VAL A 79 3.00 5.30 0.50
CA VAL A 79 3.99 6.24 1.01
C VAL A 79 5.08 6.45 -0.05
N SER A 80 5.50 7.68 -0.27
CA SER A 80 6.66 7.97 -1.12
C SER A 80 7.96 7.55 -0.43
N THR A 81 8.97 7.20 -1.21
CA THR A 81 10.35 7.02 -0.72
C THR A 81 11.15 8.30 -1.00
N PRO A 82 11.44 9.14 0.02
CA PRO A 82 12.29 10.31 -0.15
C PRO A 82 13.76 9.91 -0.37
N SER A 83 14.56 10.81 -0.95
CA SER A 83 16.02 10.60 -1.11
C SER A 83 16.68 10.32 0.24
N GLY A 84 17.66 9.41 0.22
CA GLY A 84 18.37 8.92 1.40
C GLY A 84 17.64 7.80 2.15
N TYR A 85 16.56 7.25 1.59
CA TYR A 85 15.81 6.13 2.19
C TYR A 85 15.63 4.97 1.21
N ALA A 86 15.67 3.75 1.74
CA ALA A 86 15.40 2.54 0.99
C ALA A 86 13.91 2.38 0.72
N PHE A 87 13.58 1.77 -0.42
CA PHE A 87 12.21 1.33 -0.68
C PHE A 87 11.81 0.26 0.34
N LEU A 88 10.62 0.41 0.91
CA LEU A 88 10.05 -0.61 1.79
C LEU A 88 9.92 -1.91 0.99
N GLN A 89 10.43 -3.00 1.54
CA GLN A 89 10.25 -4.32 0.94
C GLN A 89 10.05 -5.39 2.01
N GLU A 90 9.34 -6.44 1.63
CA GLU A 90 9.19 -7.66 2.39
C GLU A 90 9.47 -8.81 1.44
N ARG A 91 10.48 -9.63 1.76
CA ARG A 91 10.88 -10.78 0.90
C ARG A 91 11.11 -10.38 -0.56
N SER A 92 11.82 -9.27 -0.78
CA SER A 92 12.13 -8.71 -2.10
C SER A 92 10.92 -8.20 -2.90
N ILE A 93 9.76 -8.04 -2.25
CA ILE A 93 8.56 -7.43 -2.85
C ILE A 93 8.38 -6.05 -2.24
N ALA A 94 8.19 -5.03 -3.08
CA ALA A 94 7.94 -3.67 -2.62
C ALA A 94 6.68 -3.58 -1.73
N ARG A 95 6.82 -2.93 -0.58
CA ARG A 95 5.78 -2.72 0.45
C ARG A 95 5.60 -1.24 0.79
N HIS A 96 5.76 -0.36 -0.21
CA HIS A 96 5.48 1.08 -0.08
C HIS A 96 3.97 1.39 0.00
N TYR A 97 3.12 0.37 0.25
CA TYR A 97 1.68 0.52 0.33
C TYR A 97 1.05 -0.43 1.37
N ARG A 98 -0.12 -0.05 1.86
CA ARG A 98 -1.01 -0.88 2.68
C ARG A 98 -2.36 -0.96 1.98
N LEU A 99 -2.86 -2.17 1.72
CA LEU A 99 -4.20 -2.36 1.18
C LEU A 99 -5.25 -1.83 2.17
N MET A 100 -6.34 -1.24 1.66
CA MET A 100 -7.40 -0.68 2.50
C MET A 100 -8.01 -1.71 3.46
N GLN A 101 -8.08 -2.98 3.06
CA GLN A 101 -8.52 -4.07 3.93
C GLN A 101 -7.64 -4.29 5.18
N ASN A 102 -6.40 -3.81 5.16
CA ASN A 102 -5.45 -3.89 6.26
C ASN A 102 -5.30 -2.54 6.99
N VAL A 103 -6.08 -1.53 6.61
CA VAL A 103 -6.10 -0.21 7.24
C VAL A 103 -7.15 -0.24 8.34
N ASP A 104 -6.75 0.17 9.54
CA ASP A 104 -7.64 0.27 10.69
C ASP A 104 -7.78 1.75 11.07
N ILE A 105 -9.00 2.26 11.02
CA ILE A 105 -9.32 3.66 11.30
C ILE A 105 -9.06 4.01 12.77
N SER A 106 -9.18 3.01 13.66
CA SER A 106 -9.00 3.19 15.11
C SER A 106 -7.53 3.16 15.54
N LYS A 107 -6.62 2.77 14.65
CA LYS A 107 -5.18 2.63 14.92
C LYS A 107 -4.35 3.55 14.03
N GLU A 108 -3.12 3.78 14.45
CA GLU A 108 -2.15 4.47 13.61
C GLU A 108 -1.62 3.54 12.52
N ASN A 109 -1.74 3.98 11.26
CA ASN A 109 -1.32 3.22 10.08
C ASN A 109 0.11 3.59 9.69
N ASN A 110 1.07 3.24 10.55
CA ASN A 110 2.44 3.77 10.44
C ASN A 110 3.24 3.17 9.28
N PHE A 111 4.18 3.96 8.75
CA PHE A 111 5.21 3.54 7.80
C PHE A 111 6.59 3.78 8.40
N GLU A 112 7.40 2.73 8.52
CA GLU A 112 8.77 2.83 9.03
C GLU A 112 9.75 2.72 7.87
N LEU A 113 10.33 3.85 7.46
CA LEU A 113 11.33 3.93 6.42
C LEU A 113 12.70 3.54 6.97
N GLN A 114 13.53 2.95 6.10
CA GLN A 114 14.92 2.63 6.42
C GLN A 114 15.83 3.65 5.74
N PRO A 115 16.68 4.38 6.48
CA PRO A 115 17.67 5.25 5.86
C PRO A 115 18.72 4.43 5.11
N LEU A 116 19.28 4.97 4.05
CA LEU A 116 20.38 4.37 3.33
C LEU A 116 21.70 4.61 4.06
N ASP A 117 22.59 3.62 4.02
CA ASP A 117 23.94 3.73 4.58
C ASP A 117 24.86 4.59 3.73
N ARG A 118 24.47 4.86 2.47
CA ARG A 118 25.19 5.64 1.48
C ARG A 118 24.25 6.58 0.75
N ASP A 119 24.82 7.63 0.21
CA ASP A 119 24.12 8.58 -0.63
C ASP A 119 23.55 7.91 -1.89
N ASP A 120 22.39 8.39 -2.35
CA ASP A 120 21.65 7.83 -3.47
C ASP A 120 21.71 8.70 -4.74
N ASN A 121 22.64 9.66 -4.82
CA ASN A 121 22.81 10.50 -6.00
C ASN A 121 23.48 9.80 -7.20
N GLU A 122 23.99 8.58 -7.03
CA GLU A 122 24.64 7.81 -8.09
C GLU A 122 23.78 6.61 -8.51
N HIS A 123 23.27 6.65 -9.74
CA HIS A 123 22.44 5.59 -10.31
C HIS A 123 22.98 5.09 -11.65
N GLN A 124 22.93 3.78 -11.86
CA GLN A 124 23.23 3.15 -13.13
C GLN A 124 21.94 2.62 -13.74
N PHE A 125 21.65 3.03 -14.97
CA PHE A 125 20.51 2.52 -15.72
C PHE A 125 21.02 1.57 -16.80
N ILE A 126 20.53 0.33 -16.78
CA ILE A 126 20.89 -0.67 -17.79
C ILE A 126 19.74 -0.73 -18.79
N ILE A 127 20.06 -0.44 -20.05
CA ILE A 127 19.17 -0.63 -21.19
C ILE A 127 19.69 -1.82 -21.97
N TRP A 128 18.83 -2.80 -22.21
CA TRP A 128 19.10 -3.96 -23.05
C TRP A 128 17.95 -4.09 -24.05
N ALA A 129 18.31 -4.37 -25.31
CA ALA A 129 17.41 -4.63 -26.43
C ALA A 129 17.65 -6.05 -26.99
#